data_AF-A0A953UCB5-F1
#
_entry.id   AF-A0A953UCB5-F1
#
_cell.length_a   1.000
_cell.length_b   1.000
_cell.length_c   1.000
_cell.angle_alpha   90.00
_cell.angle_beta   90.00
_cell.angle_gamma   90.00
#
_symmetry.space_group_name_H-M   'P 1'
#
loop_
_entity.id
_entity.type
_entity.pdbx_description
1 polymer ?
#
loop_
_entity_poly.entity_id
_entity_poly.type
_entity_poly.pdbx_seq_one_letter_code
_entity_poly.pdbx_strand_id
1 'polypeptide(L)'
;MLFPQDKRNVSDTPSNPQPQGQGPAPSQPQYQAQPTYQAPQGQPVYVHGAPAGGGGVKIPILFGAVIALVGACVYMFYQLNQMRAELAETRDSLSAEISKINETSSVSTATSRRNMESLKKDLDKARAAAAQLSGQAKAEASAHADELASRLQKLQEEQGKKIEGVSSEVTAVKTETTAANAKIGEVSTEVGSVKTDVAKTRSELEKTIADLKSTRGDLGVQSGLIATNGKELAALKALGERNYSDFKISKSKAPQKVGDLQVLLKSADPKHNRYTIEVIADDKRVEKKDKSVNEPVQFLLARATQPYELVVNDIKKDLIVGYVAAPKVQQARGQ
;
A
#
# COMPACT_ATOMS: atom_id res chain seq x y z
N MET A 1 -26.87 -12.04 15.58
CA MET A 1 -26.09 -12.91 16.49
C MET A 1 -24.62 -12.55 16.35
N LEU A 2 -23.90 -12.56 17.47
CA LEU A 2 -22.44 -12.43 17.67
C LEU A 2 -21.81 -11.02 17.60
N PHE A 3 -21.65 -10.44 18.79
CA PHE A 3 -20.52 -9.57 19.16
C PHE A 3 -19.35 -10.41 19.65
N PRO A 4 -18.11 -9.90 19.56
CA PRO A 4 -17.07 -10.19 20.55
C PRO A 4 -16.64 -8.92 21.29
N GLN A 5 -16.75 -8.97 22.61
CA GLN A 5 -16.19 -8.04 23.58
C GLN A 5 -14.91 -8.65 24.14
N ASP A 6 -13.80 -7.91 24.14
CA ASP A 6 -12.78 -7.98 25.20
C ASP A 6 -11.83 -6.77 25.10
N LYS A 7 -11.81 -5.90 26.11
CA LYS A 7 -10.65 -5.70 27.02
C LYS A 7 -10.72 -4.36 27.78
N ARG A 8 -10.80 -4.52 29.11
CA ARG A 8 -9.98 -3.88 30.18
C ARG A 8 -9.98 -2.34 30.26
N ASN A 9 -10.53 -1.70 31.29
CA ASN A 9 -10.13 -1.64 32.72
C ASN A 9 -9.61 -0.23 33.02
N VAL A 10 -10.42 0.65 33.63
CA VAL A 10 -9.94 1.80 34.41
C VAL A 10 -10.88 1.99 35.59
N SER A 11 -10.32 1.81 36.79
CA SER A 11 -10.93 2.00 38.10
C SER A 11 -10.88 3.47 38.52
N ASP A 12 -12.03 4.03 38.87
CA ASP A 12 -12.14 5.30 39.58
C ASP A 12 -11.85 5.10 41.08
N THR A 13 -10.93 5.90 41.62
CA THR A 13 -10.82 6.16 43.07
C THR A 13 -10.50 7.64 43.28
N PRO A 14 -11.20 8.36 44.19
CA PRO A 14 -10.89 9.75 44.49
C PRO A 14 -9.88 9.86 45.65
N SER A 15 -8.91 10.76 45.53
CA SER A 15 -7.86 10.99 46.54
C SER A 15 -7.85 12.46 46.97
N ASN A 16 -7.92 12.68 48.29
CA ASN A 16 -7.68 13.96 48.98
C ASN A 16 -7.08 13.61 50.37
N PRO A 17 -6.48 14.54 51.15
CA PRO A 17 -5.28 15.39 50.98
C PRO A 17 -4.16 15.07 52.02
N GLN A 18 -2.97 15.71 51.93
CA GLN A 18 -2.05 16.16 53.03
C GLN A 18 -0.61 16.39 52.51
N PRO A 19 0.36 16.97 53.27
CA PRO A 19 0.36 18.15 54.15
C PRO A 19 1.51 19.16 53.81
N GLN A 20 1.42 20.41 54.27
CA GLN A 20 2.48 21.42 54.15
C GLN A 20 3.53 21.29 55.26
N GLY A 21 4.82 21.34 54.90
CA GLY A 21 5.99 21.35 55.80
C GLY A 21 6.76 22.69 55.77
N GLN A 22 7.28 23.07 56.94
CA GLN A 22 7.95 24.32 57.36
C GLN A 22 9.39 24.49 56.78
N GLY A 23 9.89 25.70 56.47
CA GLY A 23 10.52 26.74 57.33
C GLY A 23 11.65 27.45 56.54
N PRO A 24 12.46 28.44 57.03
CA PRO A 24 12.60 28.98 58.40
C PRO A 24 12.52 30.53 58.53
N ALA A 25 12.65 31.02 59.78
CA ALA A 25 12.59 32.41 60.25
C ALA A 25 13.93 33.19 60.15
N PRO A 26 13.91 34.51 60.43
CA PRO A 26 14.75 35.03 61.53
C PRO A 26 14.05 36.02 62.49
N SER A 27 14.71 36.21 63.64
CA SER A 27 14.33 36.72 64.97
C SER A 27 14.44 38.27 65.15
N GLN A 28 13.50 38.94 65.85
CA GLN A 28 13.55 39.60 67.20
C GLN A 28 14.48 40.84 67.36
N PRO A 29 14.11 41.92 68.12
CA PRO A 29 14.02 41.85 69.59
C PRO A 29 12.97 42.70 70.38
N GLN A 30 12.50 42.07 71.47
CA GLN A 30 12.18 42.50 72.85
C GLN A 30 12.13 44.01 73.26
N TYR A 31 11.12 44.33 74.10
CA TYR A 31 11.25 45.34 75.18
C TYR A 31 10.64 44.83 76.51
N GLN A 32 11.42 44.99 77.59
CA GLN A 32 11.14 44.60 78.98
C GLN A 32 10.76 45.81 79.86
N ALA A 33 9.94 45.52 80.87
CA ALA A 33 9.92 45.99 82.27
C ALA A 33 9.60 47.47 82.66
N GLN A 34 8.71 47.58 83.65
CA GLN A 34 8.37 48.75 84.49
C GLN A 34 9.45 49.05 85.56
N PRO A 35 9.34 50.19 86.26
CA PRO A 35 9.23 50.10 87.72
C PRO A 35 8.17 51.03 88.37
N THR A 36 7.80 50.63 89.59
CA THR A 36 6.81 51.13 90.56
C THR A 36 7.36 52.20 91.54
N TYR A 37 6.47 52.68 92.45
CA TYR A 37 6.69 53.37 93.77
C TYR A 37 6.68 54.93 93.77
N GLN A 38 6.17 55.72 94.75
CA GLN A 38 5.41 55.55 96.01
C GLN A 38 5.03 56.96 96.58
N ALA A 39 3.97 57.08 97.39
CA ALA A 39 3.55 58.30 98.13
C ALA A 39 4.36 58.52 99.43
N PRO A 40 4.37 59.74 100.05
CA PRO A 40 3.57 59.98 101.28
C PRO A 40 3.12 61.47 101.49
N GLN A 41 1.89 61.76 101.94
CA GLN A 41 1.36 61.94 103.32
C GLN A 41 1.74 63.23 104.09
N GLY A 42 0.73 63.86 104.72
CA GLY A 42 0.88 64.44 106.08
C GLY A 42 0.47 65.90 106.28
N GLN A 43 -0.69 66.12 106.91
CA GLN A 43 -1.16 67.38 107.53
C GLN A 43 -0.35 67.72 108.81
N PRO A 44 -0.50 68.89 109.47
CA PRO A 44 -1.65 69.09 110.37
C PRO A 44 -2.15 70.55 110.52
N VAL A 45 -3.43 70.71 110.89
CA VAL A 45 -3.96 71.96 111.47
C VAL A 45 -4.38 71.64 112.90
N TYR A 46 -3.65 72.21 113.88
CA TYR A 46 -4.08 72.24 115.28
C TYR A 46 -4.72 73.60 115.56
N VAL A 47 -5.97 73.59 116.02
CA VAL A 47 -6.58 74.71 116.73
C VAL A 47 -6.72 74.27 118.18
N HIS A 48 -5.97 74.92 119.07
CA HIS A 48 -6.18 74.81 120.52
C HIS A 48 -7.03 75.96 121.03
N GLY A 49 -7.94 75.60 121.93
CA GLY A 49 -8.99 76.43 122.48
C GLY A 49 -8.54 77.43 123.55
N ALA A 50 -9.49 78.31 123.85
CA ALA A 50 -9.53 79.20 125.00
C ALA A 50 -9.30 78.44 126.32
N PRO A 51 -8.78 79.11 127.37
CA PRO A 51 -9.65 79.92 128.24
C PRO A 51 -8.97 81.24 128.70
N ALA A 52 -9.73 82.32 128.90
CA ALA A 52 -10.34 82.72 130.17
C ALA A 52 -9.34 82.92 131.33
N GLY A 53 -9.39 84.10 131.95
CA GLY A 53 -9.03 84.25 133.35
C GLY A 53 -8.13 85.44 133.69
N GLY A 54 -8.75 86.44 134.31
CA GLY A 54 -8.26 86.89 135.61
C GLY A 54 -7.28 88.07 135.63
N GLY A 55 -7.80 89.19 136.12
CA GLY A 55 -7.18 89.93 137.23
C GLY A 55 -5.79 90.50 136.98
N GLY A 56 -5.75 91.76 136.58
CA GLY A 56 -4.51 92.46 136.29
C GLY A 56 -3.55 92.62 137.47
N VAL A 57 -2.25 92.59 137.13
CA VAL A 57 -1.24 93.53 137.62
C VAL A 57 -0.27 93.89 136.48
N LYS A 58 -0.56 95.02 135.83
CA LYS A 58 0.32 96.13 135.38
C LYS A 58 1.69 95.89 134.69
N ILE A 59 1.71 96.22 133.38
CA ILE A 59 2.51 97.28 132.68
C ILE A 59 3.84 97.00 131.93
N PRO A 60 4.81 96.11 132.27
CA PRO A 60 6.04 95.97 131.46
C PRO A 60 6.01 94.92 130.32
N ILE A 61 5.08 93.96 130.33
CA ILE A 61 5.01 92.88 129.30
C ILE A 61 4.47 93.39 127.94
N LEU A 62 3.63 94.44 127.96
CA LEU A 62 3.01 95.00 126.75
C LEU A 62 4.03 95.62 125.79
N PHE A 63 5.09 96.27 126.30
CA PHE A 63 6.08 96.91 125.42
C PHE A 63 6.95 95.90 124.66
N GLY A 64 7.34 94.79 125.29
CA GLY A 64 8.10 93.73 124.60
C GLY A 64 7.29 93.02 123.51
N ALA A 65 6.00 92.80 123.75
CA ALA A 65 5.09 92.18 122.78
C ALA A 65 4.91 93.04 121.52
N VAL A 66 4.82 94.38 121.67
CA VAL A 66 4.67 95.30 120.53
C VAL A 66 5.90 95.29 119.63
N ILE A 67 7.11 95.27 120.18
CA ILE A 67 8.35 95.25 119.37
C ILE A 67 8.48 93.93 118.59
N ALA A 68 8.18 92.79 119.23
CA ALA A 68 8.17 91.49 118.55
C ALA A 68 7.15 91.45 117.40
N LEU A 69 5.98 92.06 117.60
CA LEU A 69 4.91 92.13 116.59
C LEU A 69 5.33 93.00 115.39
N VAL A 70 6.01 94.12 115.62
CA VAL A 70 6.56 94.96 114.54
C VAL A 70 7.66 94.21 113.77
N GLY A 71 8.58 93.53 114.45
CA GLY A 71 9.59 92.70 113.80
C GLY A 71 8.98 91.58 112.94
N ALA A 72 7.94 90.93 113.45
CA ALA A 72 7.18 89.94 112.71
C ALA A 72 6.47 90.55 111.48
N CYS A 73 5.88 91.75 111.60
CA CYS A 73 5.26 92.46 110.47
C CYS A 73 6.27 92.81 109.37
N VAL A 74 7.48 93.26 109.73
CA VAL A 74 8.53 93.58 108.75
C VAL A 74 9.03 92.31 108.05
N TYR A 75 9.24 91.22 108.80
CA TYR A 75 9.62 89.92 108.24
C TYR A 75 8.53 89.37 107.29
N MET A 76 7.26 89.44 107.70
CA MET A 76 6.12 89.04 106.87
C MET A 76 6.05 89.87 105.58
N PHE A 77 6.34 91.17 105.63
CA PHE A 77 6.35 92.02 104.44
C PHE A 77 7.48 91.64 103.47
N TYR A 78 8.66 91.32 103.99
CA TYR A 78 9.78 90.86 103.17
C TYR A 78 9.47 89.49 102.52
N GLN A 79 8.83 88.59 103.27
CA GLN A 79 8.41 87.28 102.77
C GLN A 79 7.27 87.39 101.75
N LEU A 80 6.33 88.32 101.93
CA LEU A 80 5.29 88.63 100.94
C LEU A 80 5.88 89.18 99.62
N ASN A 81 6.94 89.98 99.69
CA ASN A 81 7.62 90.48 98.49
C ASN A 81 8.38 89.37 97.75
N GLN A 82 9.08 88.49 98.47
CA GLN A 82 9.73 87.31 97.88
C GLN A 82 8.71 86.38 97.22
N MET A 83 7.59 86.08 97.90
CA MET A 83 6.50 85.28 97.32
C MET A 83 5.90 85.91 96.07
N ARG A 84 5.75 87.24 96.03
CA ARG A 84 5.26 87.93 94.82
C ARG A 84 6.24 87.83 93.66
N ALA A 85 7.54 87.86 93.93
CA ALA A 85 8.58 87.69 92.92
C ALA A 85 8.59 86.25 92.37
N GLU A 86 8.53 85.24 93.25
CA GLU A 86 8.44 83.82 92.87
C GLU A 86 7.16 83.53 92.07
N LEU A 87 6.02 84.12 92.45
CA LEU A 87 4.76 84.01 91.71
C LEU A 87 4.84 84.64 90.31
N ALA A 88 5.58 85.74 90.15
CA ALA A 88 5.78 86.36 88.84
C ALA A 88 6.66 85.47 87.94
N GLU A 89 7.76 84.94 88.46
CA GLU A 89 8.65 84.04 87.72
C GLU A 89 7.97 82.70 87.35
N THR A 90 7.16 82.15 88.26
CA THR A 90 6.36 80.94 88.00
C THR A 90 5.31 81.21 86.92
N ARG A 91 4.69 82.39 86.92
CA ARG A 91 3.72 82.78 85.89
C ARG A 91 4.38 82.92 84.52
N ASP A 92 5.55 83.54 84.46
CA ASP A 92 6.28 83.79 83.22
C ASP A 92 6.79 82.47 82.61
N SER A 93 7.37 81.59 83.42
CA SER A 93 7.81 80.25 82.98
C SER A 93 6.65 79.38 82.46
N LEU A 94 5.52 79.37 83.17
CA LEU A 94 4.33 78.62 82.72
C LEU A 94 3.79 79.16 81.39
N SER A 95 3.83 80.48 81.18
CA SER A 95 3.40 81.10 79.93
C SER A 95 4.32 80.75 78.73
N ALA A 96 5.63 80.64 78.99
CA ALA A 96 6.61 80.28 77.97
C ALA A 96 6.47 78.80 77.56
N GLU A 97 6.21 77.90 78.52
CA GLU A 97 6.03 76.47 78.24
C GLU A 97 4.72 76.19 77.47
N ILE A 98 3.62 76.88 77.82
CA ILE A 98 2.36 76.84 77.08
C ILE A 98 2.55 77.32 75.62
N SER A 99 3.37 78.36 75.41
CA SER A 99 3.66 78.88 74.08
C SER A 99 4.42 77.87 73.22
N LYS A 100 5.45 77.22 73.79
CA LYS A 100 6.26 76.19 73.11
C LYS A 100 5.47 74.93 72.79
N ILE A 101 4.56 74.52 73.67
CA ILE A 101 3.65 73.38 73.45
C ILE A 101 2.65 73.71 72.33
N ASN A 102 2.06 74.90 72.33
CA ASN A 102 1.14 75.31 71.26
C ASN A 102 1.84 75.36 69.90
N GLU A 103 3.06 75.89 69.84
CA GLU A 103 3.85 75.94 68.60
C GLU A 103 4.23 74.52 68.12
N THR A 104 4.80 73.68 68.98
CA THR A 104 5.21 72.31 68.62
C THR A 104 4.03 71.41 68.27
N SER A 105 2.91 71.53 68.99
CA SER A 105 1.67 70.79 68.72
C SER A 105 1.06 71.21 67.38
N SER A 106 1.08 72.50 67.06
CA SER A 106 0.59 73.00 65.77
C SER A 106 1.46 72.52 64.59
N VAL A 107 2.79 72.51 64.74
CA VAL A 107 3.74 72.05 63.71
C VAL A 107 3.72 70.53 63.55
N SER A 108 3.64 69.77 64.64
CA SER A 108 3.53 68.31 64.62
C SER A 108 2.21 67.83 64.01
N THR A 109 1.11 68.49 64.36
CA THR A 109 -0.21 68.22 63.77
C THR A 109 -0.24 68.60 62.28
N ALA A 110 0.35 69.74 61.91
CA ALA A 110 0.46 70.16 60.51
C ALA A 110 1.33 69.19 59.68
N THR A 111 2.44 68.70 60.24
CA THR A 111 3.33 67.75 59.56
C THR A 111 2.68 66.37 59.43
N SER A 112 2.01 65.89 60.47
CA SER A 112 1.24 64.63 60.42
C SER A 112 0.10 64.71 59.40
N ARG A 113 -0.60 65.85 59.32
CA ARG A 113 -1.61 66.10 58.29
C ARG A 113 -1.01 66.08 56.89
N ARG A 114 0.14 66.72 56.67
CA ARG A 114 0.86 66.69 55.38
C ARG A 114 1.34 65.28 55.01
N ASN A 115 1.86 64.51 55.96
CA ASN A 115 2.28 63.13 55.73
C ASN A 115 1.09 62.23 55.41
N MET A 116 -0.02 62.36 56.12
CA MET A 116 -1.27 61.65 55.82
C MET A 116 -1.82 62.02 54.44
N GLU A 117 -1.73 63.29 54.05
CA GLU A 117 -2.13 63.75 52.72
C GLU A 117 -1.21 63.19 51.62
N SER A 118 0.11 63.14 51.87
CA SER A 118 1.06 62.52 50.96
C SER A 118 0.82 61.01 50.82
N LEU A 119 0.62 60.30 51.93
CA LEU A 119 0.31 58.86 51.92
C LEU A 119 -1.00 58.57 51.19
N LYS A 120 -2.05 59.40 51.38
CA LYS A 120 -3.30 59.29 50.61
C LYS A 120 -3.04 59.48 49.12
N LYS A 121 -2.30 60.51 48.74
CA LYS A 121 -1.94 60.78 47.35
C LYS A 121 -1.14 59.63 46.72
N ASP A 122 -0.21 59.03 47.45
CA ASP A 122 0.58 57.91 46.95
C ASP A 122 -0.24 56.61 46.89
N LEU A 123 -1.15 56.39 47.84
CA LEU A 123 -2.11 55.29 47.80
C LEU A 123 -3.07 55.42 46.61
N ASP A 124 -3.58 56.61 46.33
CA ASP A 124 -4.48 56.87 45.20
C ASP A 124 -3.75 56.68 43.86
N LYS A 125 -2.49 57.14 43.76
CA LYS A 125 -1.64 56.85 42.60
C LYS A 125 -1.37 55.35 42.43
N ALA A 126 -1.04 54.65 43.51
CA ALA A 126 -0.79 53.21 43.47
C ALA A 126 -2.06 52.42 43.08
N ARG A 127 -3.23 52.83 43.59
CA ARG A 127 -4.53 52.26 43.20
C ARG A 127 -4.88 52.55 41.75
N ALA A 128 -4.67 53.78 41.26
CA ALA A 128 -4.89 54.13 39.87
C ALA A 128 -3.96 53.34 38.93
N ALA A 129 -2.68 53.21 39.27
CA ALA A 129 -1.72 52.40 38.51
C ALA A 129 -2.10 50.91 38.52
N ALA A 130 -2.50 50.35 39.67
CA ALA A 130 -2.95 48.96 39.77
C ALA A 130 -4.24 48.72 38.96
N ALA A 131 -5.21 49.64 39.00
CA ALA A 131 -6.43 49.56 38.22
C ALA A 131 -6.15 49.66 36.71
N GLN A 132 -5.22 50.52 36.29
CA GLN A 132 -4.81 50.63 34.90
C GLN A 132 -4.09 49.36 34.42
N LEU A 133 -3.13 48.84 35.18
CA LEU A 133 -2.42 47.60 34.84
C LEU A 133 -3.37 46.40 34.81
N SER A 134 -4.31 46.30 35.75
CA SER A 134 -5.34 45.26 35.74
C SER A 134 -6.28 45.40 34.54
N GLY A 135 -6.67 46.63 34.19
CA GLY A 135 -7.49 46.93 33.01
C GLY A 135 -6.77 46.57 31.70
N GLN A 136 -5.49 46.92 31.58
CA GLN A 136 -4.64 46.57 30.43
C GLN A 136 -4.44 45.06 30.33
N ALA A 137 -4.06 44.39 31.42
CA ALA A 137 -3.90 42.93 31.44
C ALA A 137 -5.19 42.20 31.09
N LYS A 138 -6.35 42.70 31.55
CA LYS A 138 -7.66 42.13 31.19
C LYS A 138 -7.99 42.36 29.71
N ALA A 139 -7.73 43.55 29.18
CA ALA A 139 -7.95 43.89 27.79
C ALA A 139 -7.05 43.06 26.84
N GLU A 140 -5.77 42.92 27.19
CA GLU A 140 -4.80 42.07 26.48
C GLU A 140 -5.19 40.59 26.57
N ALA A 141 -5.62 40.11 27.74
CA ALA A 141 -6.11 38.74 27.89
C ALA A 141 -7.38 38.47 27.05
N SER A 142 -8.33 39.42 26.99
CA SER A 142 -9.49 39.28 26.11
C SER A 142 -9.11 39.31 24.63
N ALA A 143 -8.20 40.21 24.23
CA ALA A 143 -7.74 40.29 22.85
C ALA A 143 -7.03 39.00 22.39
N HIS A 144 -6.19 38.42 23.25
CA HIS A 144 -5.56 37.12 22.99
C HIS A 144 -6.55 35.95 22.97
N ALA A 145 -7.57 35.98 23.83
CA ALA A 145 -8.63 34.97 23.81
C ALA A 145 -9.44 35.03 22.50
N ASP A 146 -9.77 36.23 22.02
CA ASP A 146 -10.47 36.44 20.76
C ASP A 146 -9.61 36.04 19.55
N GLU A 147 -8.31 36.35 19.57
CA GLU A 147 -7.35 35.90 18.54
C GLU A 147 -7.27 34.37 18.49
N LEU A 148 -7.16 33.72 19.66
CA LEU A 148 -7.11 32.26 19.75
C LEU A 148 -8.42 31.64 19.25
N ALA A 149 -9.57 32.20 19.62
CA ALA A 149 -10.87 31.74 19.15
C ALA A 149 -10.99 31.84 17.62
N SER A 150 -10.59 32.97 17.04
CA SER A 150 -10.58 33.16 15.58
C SER A 150 -9.62 32.19 14.88
N ARG A 151 -8.44 31.97 15.46
CA ARG A 151 -7.45 31.02 14.92
C ARG A 151 -7.97 29.59 14.97
N LEU A 152 -8.59 29.19 16.08
CA LEU A 152 -9.20 27.86 16.23
C LEU A 152 -10.33 27.66 15.21
N GLN A 153 -11.18 28.66 15.00
CA GLN A 153 -12.25 28.58 14.00
C GLN A 153 -11.69 28.40 12.57
N LYS A 154 -10.68 29.20 12.17
CA LYS A 154 -10.03 29.06 10.86
C LYS A 154 -9.38 27.69 10.69
N LEU A 155 -8.69 27.19 11.72
CA LEU A 155 -8.09 25.85 11.70
C LEU A 155 -9.16 24.75 11.58
N GLN A 156 -10.30 24.88 12.25
CA GLN A 156 -11.42 23.92 12.13
C GLN A 156 -12.02 23.94 10.72
N GLU A 157 -12.25 25.11 10.13
CA GLU A 157 -12.75 25.24 8.75
C GLU A 157 -11.76 24.67 7.72
N GLU A 158 -10.46 24.96 7.87
CA GLU A 158 -9.41 24.39 7.01
C GLU A 158 -9.29 22.87 7.17
N GLN A 159 -9.37 22.35 8.40
CA GLN A 159 -9.40 20.91 8.64
C GLN A 159 -10.65 20.27 8.04
N GLY A 160 -11.82 20.88 8.19
CA GLY A 160 -13.06 20.42 7.57
C GLY A 160 -12.92 20.29 6.06
N LYS A 161 -12.43 21.34 5.39
CA LYS A 161 -12.16 21.33 3.94
C LYS A 161 -11.15 20.25 3.53
N LYS A 162 -10.07 20.07 4.30
CA LYS A 162 -9.09 19.01 4.03
C LYS A 162 -9.68 17.61 4.21
N ILE A 163 -10.48 17.39 5.24
CA ILE A 163 -11.15 16.12 5.50
C ILE A 163 -12.16 15.81 4.38
N GLU A 164 -12.93 16.81 3.93
CA GLU A 164 -13.86 16.67 2.79
C GLU A 164 -13.10 16.33 1.50
N GLY A 165 -12.00 17.06 1.21
CA GLY A 165 -11.16 16.80 0.04
C GLY A 165 -10.56 15.39 0.05
N VAL A 166 -9.95 14.99 1.18
CA VAL A 166 -9.40 13.63 1.35
C VAL A 166 -10.51 12.57 1.26
N SER A 167 -11.69 12.82 1.84
CA SER A 167 -12.83 11.89 1.74
C SER A 167 -13.33 11.72 0.31
N SER A 168 -13.36 12.80 -0.48
CA SER A 168 -13.69 12.77 -1.89
C SER A 168 -12.65 11.99 -2.70
N GLU A 169 -11.36 12.27 -2.51
CA GLU A 169 -10.26 11.53 -3.16
C GLU A 169 -10.30 10.04 -2.80
N VAL A 170 -10.50 9.69 -1.53
CA VAL A 170 -10.62 8.29 -1.09
C VAL A 170 -11.82 7.61 -1.75
N THR A 171 -12.94 8.32 -1.93
CA THR A 171 -14.12 7.77 -2.60
C THR A 171 -13.88 7.57 -4.11
N ALA A 172 -13.21 8.52 -4.77
CA ALA A 172 -12.81 8.40 -6.16
C ALA A 172 -11.84 7.22 -6.37
N VAL A 173 -10.78 7.14 -5.55
CA VAL A 173 -9.81 6.03 -5.56
C VAL A 173 -10.49 4.69 -5.30
N LYS A 174 -11.44 4.61 -4.36
CA LYS A 174 -12.19 3.36 -4.09
C LYS A 174 -13.05 2.95 -5.30
N THR A 175 -13.65 3.91 -5.98
CA THR A 175 -14.46 3.67 -7.17
C THR A 175 -13.58 3.17 -8.32
N GLU A 176 -12.47 3.86 -8.59
CA GLU A 176 -11.50 3.47 -9.60
C GLU A 176 -10.89 2.09 -9.31
N THR A 177 -10.55 1.81 -8.04
CA THR A 177 -10.04 0.50 -7.61
C THR A 177 -11.06 -0.61 -7.83
N THR A 178 -12.34 -0.35 -7.56
CA THR A 178 -13.42 -1.32 -7.79
C THR A 178 -13.61 -1.58 -9.28
N ALA A 179 -13.60 -0.53 -10.11
CA ALA A 179 -13.67 -0.66 -11.56
C ALA A 179 -12.44 -1.38 -12.15
N ALA A 180 -11.24 -1.10 -11.63
CA ALA A 180 -10.02 -1.79 -12.02
C ALA A 180 -10.07 -3.28 -11.65
N ASN A 181 -10.53 -3.63 -10.44
CA ASN A 181 -10.70 -5.02 -10.03
C ASN A 181 -11.73 -5.77 -10.90
N ALA A 182 -12.81 -5.11 -11.30
CA ALA A 182 -13.78 -5.69 -12.23
C ALA A 182 -13.13 -5.98 -13.60
N LYS A 183 -12.42 -5.00 -14.18
CA LYS A 183 -11.68 -5.18 -15.44
C LYS A 183 -10.61 -6.27 -15.35
N ILE A 184 -9.90 -6.38 -14.22
CA ILE A 184 -8.92 -7.46 -13.99
C ILE A 184 -9.63 -8.82 -13.97
N GLY A 185 -10.81 -8.91 -13.35
CA GLY A 185 -11.64 -10.10 -13.38
C GLY A 185 -12.05 -10.49 -14.82
N GLU A 186 -12.54 -9.53 -15.59
CA GLU A 186 -12.91 -9.71 -17.01
C GLU A 186 -11.73 -10.20 -17.84
N VAL A 187 -10.57 -9.53 -17.75
CA VAL A 187 -9.33 -9.92 -18.44
C VAL A 187 -8.89 -11.33 -18.01
N SER A 188 -8.99 -11.68 -16.73
CA SER A 188 -8.67 -13.04 -16.26
C SER A 188 -9.59 -14.09 -16.89
N THR A 189 -10.87 -13.78 -17.08
CA THR A 189 -11.83 -14.65 -17.77
C THR A 189 -11.51 -14.78 -19.25
N GLU A 190 -11.24 -13.66 -19.94
CA GLU A 190 -10.84 -13.66 -21.35
C GLU A 190 -9.56 -14.48 -21.58
N VAL A 191 -8.54 -14.29 -20.75
CA VAL A 191 -7.29 -15.08 -20.79
C VAL A 191 -7.57 -16.57 -20.54
N GLY A 192 -8.51 -16.91 -19.66
CA GLY A 192 -8.95 -18.28 -19.45
C GLY A 192 -9.61 -18.89 -20.69
N SER A 193 -10.45 -18.12 -21.39
CA SER A 193 -11.07 -18.54 -22.66
C SER A 193 -10.02 -18.74 -23.75
N VAL A 194 -9.12 -17.77 -23.94
CA VAL A 194 -8.03 -17.86 -24.93
C VAL A 194 -7.14 -19.07 -24.66
N LYS A 195 -6.82 -19.35 -23.38
CA LYS A 195 -6.05 -20.55 -23.02
C LYS A 195 -6.77 -21.85 -23.43
N THR A 196 -8.10 -21.87 -23.31
CA THR A 196 -8.93 -23.01 -23.72
C THR A 196 -8.96 -23.17 -25.23
N ASP A 197 -9.15 -22.07 -25.97
CA ASP A 197 -9.14 -22.06 -27.43
C ASP A 197 -7.78 -22.51 -27.98
N VAL A 198 -6.67 -22.02 -27.41
CA VAL A 198 -5.32 -22.45 -27.78
C VAL A 198 -5.12 -23.95 -27.54
N ALA A 199 -5.61 -24.50 -26.44
CA ALA A 199 -5.55 -25.93 -26.16
C ALA A 199 -6.38 -26.75 -27.18
N LYS A 200 -7.56 -26.25 -27.56
CA LYS A 200 -8.41 -26.85 -28.59
C LYS A 200 -7.74 -26.83 -29.97
N THR A 201 -7.21 -25.69 -30.40
CA THR A 201 -6.47 -25.55 -31.66
C THR A 201 -5.26 -26.48 -31.71
N ARG A 202 -4.52 -26.63 -30.59
CA ARG A 202 -3.41 -27.58 -30.52
C ARG A 202 -3.87 -29.02 -30.74
N SER A 203 -4.99 -29.43 -30.12
CA SER A 203 -5.56 -30.76 -30.32
C SER A 203 -6.05 -30.99 -31.76
N GLU A 204 -6.71 -30.00 -32.36
CA GLU A 204 -7.14 -30.04 -33.76
C GLU A 204 -5.95 -30.12 -34.73
N LEU A 205 -4.86 -29.42 -34.43
CA LEU A 205 -3.61 -29.49 -35.20
C LEU A 205 -2.97 -30.88 -35.09
N GLU A 206 -2.92 -31.49 -33.90
CA GLU A 206 -2.41 -32.84 -33.70
C GLU A 206 -3.24 -33.89 -34.48
N LYS A 207 -4.58 -33.76 -34.49
CA LYS A 207 -5.47 -34.59 -35.32
C LYS A 207 -5.20 -34.43 -36.81
N THR A 208 -5.09 -33.18 -37.28
CA THR A 208 -4.80 -32.88 -38.69
C THR A 208 -3.45 -33.47 -39.12
N ILE A 209 -2.43 -33.39 -38.26
CA ILE A 209 -1.12 -34.01 -38.52
C ILE A 209 -1.25 -35.54 -38.63
N ALA A 210 -2.05 -36.17 -37.77
CA ALA A 210 -2.28 -37.62 -37.84
C ALA A 210 -2.99 -38.01 -39.15
N ASP A 211 -4.03 -37.28 -39.55
CA ASP A 211 -4.77 -37.51 -40.79
C ASP A 211 -3.88 -37.33 -42.03
N LEU A 212 -3.02 -36.30 -42.04
CA LEU A 212 -2.05 -36.08 -43.10
C LEU A 212 -0.99 -37.19 -43.18
N LYS A 213 -0.54 -37.71 -42.03
CA LYS A 213 0.37 -38.87 -42.00
C LYS A 213 -0.29 -40.14 -42.55
N SER A 214 -1.56 -40.40 -42.19
CA SER A 214 -2.33 -41.52 -42.73
C SER A 214 -2.48 -41.38 -44.24
N THR A 215 -2.94 -40.22 -44.71
CA THR A 215 -3.12 -39.93 -46.14
C THR A 215 -1.82 -40.11 -46.92
N ARG A 216 -0.70 -39.66 -46.36
CA ARG A 216 0.63 -39.86 -46.96
C ARG A 216 1.00 -41.35 -47.03
N GLY A 217 0.67 -42.13 -46.00
CA GLY A 217 0.86 -43.58 -45.99
C GLY A 217 0.03 -44.28 -47.08
N ASP A 218 -1.26 -43.95 -47.14
CA ASP A 218 -2.19 -44.52 -48.12
C ASP A 218 -1.79 -44.20 -49.56
N LEU A 219 -1.38 -42.94 -49.83
CA LEU A 219 -0.83 -42.55 -51.13
C LEU A 219 0.47 -43.29 -51.46
N GLY A 220 1.30 -43.60 -50.46
CA GLY A 220 2.48 -44.43 -50.61
C GLY A 220 2.13 -45.86 -51.06
N VAL A 221 1.15 -46.48 -50.40
CA VAL A 221 0.64 -47.82 -50.76
C VAL A 221 0.03 -47.81 -52.15
N GLN A 222 -0.83 -46.82 -52.45
CA GLN A 222 -1.46 -46.68 -53.76
C GLN A 222 -0.42 -46.49 -54.87
N SER A 223 0.62 -45.68 -54.64
CA SER A 223 1.72 -45.51 -55.59
C SER A 223 2.46 -46.83 -55.84
N GLY A 224 2.65 -47.65 -54.80
CA GLY A 224 3.19 -49.00 -54.92
C GLY A 224 2.32 -49.93 -55.76
N LEU A 225 1.01 -49.94 -55.51
CA LEU A 225 0.04 -50.74 -56.29
C LEU A 225 -0.02 -50.30 -57.75
N ILE A 226 0.00 -48.99 -58.05
CA ILE A 226 0.05 -48.47 -59.42
C ILE A 226 1.33 -48.93 -60.12
N ALA A 227 2.47 -48.92 -59.43
CA ALA A 227 3.74 -49.41 -60.00
C ALA A 227 3.69 -50.91 -60.29
N THR A 228 3.10 -51.72 -59.40
CA THR A 228 2.91 -53.16 -59.61
C THR A 228 1.95 -53.44 -60.76
N ASN A 229 0.80 -52.76 -60.81
CA ASN A 229 -0.15 -52.85 -61.93
C ASN A 229 0.52 -52.47 -63.26
N GLY A 230 1.41 -51.48 -63.26
CA GLY A 230 2.21 -51.12 -64.44
C GLY A 230 3.09 -52.27 -64.94
N LYS A 231 3.76 -52.97 -64.01
CA LYS A 231 4.56 -54.17 -64.34
C LYS A 231 3.70 -55.34 -64.82
N GLU A 232 2.59 -55.60 -64.15
CA GLU A 232 1.64 -56.64 -64.53
C GLU A 232 1.02 -56.36 -65.91
N LEU A 233 0.62 -55.12 -66.17
CA LEU A 233 0.12 -54.70 -67.48
C LEU A 233 1.19 -54.85 -68.57
N ALA A 234 2.45 -54.51 -68.28
CA ALA A 234 3.56 -54.72 -69.20
C ALA A 234 3.79 -56.23 -69.47
N ALA A 235 3.71 -57.07 -68.45
CA ALA A 235 3.82 -58.52 -68.60
C ALA A 235 2.65 -59.11 -69.42
N LEU A 236 1.42 -58.65 -69.20
CA LEU A 236 0.25 -59.05 -69.98
C LEU A 236 0.35 -58.61 -71.45
N LYS A 237 0.81 -57.38 -71.71
CA LYS A 237 1.09 -56.91 -73.08
C LYS A 237 2.13 -57.79 -73.76
N ALA A 238 3.25 -58.06 -73.08
CA ALA A 238 4.29 -58.92 -73.62
C ALA A 238 3.79 -60.35 -73.90
N LEU A 239 2.89 -60.88 -73.08
CA LEU A 239 2.26 -62.19 -73.30
C LEU A 239 1.35 -62.21 -74.53
N GLY A 240 0.68 -61.10 -74.87
CA GLY A 240 -0.14 -61.00 -76.09
C GLY A 240 0.66 -60.76 -77.37
N GLU A 241 1.89 -60.27 -77.26
CA GLU A 241 2.76 -59.98 -78.40
C GLU A 241 3.39 -61.26 -79.00
N ARG A 242 3.41 -61.33 -80.34
CA ARG A 242 4.02 -62.42 -81.11
C ARG A 242 5.10 -61.87 -82.04
N ASN A 243 6.20 -62.60 -82.17
CA ASN A 243 7.24 -62.36 -83.16
C ASN A 243 6.89 -63.11 -84.44
N TYR A 244 6.71 -62.38 -85.53
CA TYR A 244 6.40 -62.93 -86.85
C TYR A 244 7.70 -63.14 -87.62
N SER A 245 7.88 -64.32 -88.21
CA SER A 245 9.03 -64.66 -89.05
C SER A 245 8.53 -65.29 -90.34
N ASP A 246 8.73 -64.57 -91.44
CA ASP A 246 8.36 -65.04 -92.78
C ASP A 246 9.27 -66.16 -93.24
N PHE A 247 8.73 -67.06 -94.05
CA PHE A 247 9.48 -68.15 -94.65
C PHE A 247 9.05 -68.46 -96.06
N LYS A 248 9.99 -69.09 -96.77
CA LYS A 248 9.79 -69.69 -98.08
C LYS A 248 10.48 -71.04 -98.08
N ILE A 249 9.68 -72.11 -98.01
CA ILE A 249 10.22 -73.47 -97.86
C ILE A 249 10.01 -74.24 -99.16
N SER A 250 11.10 -74.79 -99.69
CA SER A 250 11.09 -75.69 -100.85
C SER A 250 11.08 -77.14 -100.41
N LYS A 251 10.43 -78.01 -101.19
CA LYS A 251 10.46 -79.46 -100.98
C LYS A 251 11.90 -79.96 -101.09
N SER A 252 12.39 -80.58 -100.03
CA SER A 252 13.77 -81.07 -99.97
C SER A 252 13.86 -82.34 -99.11
N LYS A 253 15.05 -82.95 -99.00
CA LYS A 253 15.29 -84.08 -98.08
C LYS A 253 15.68 -83.62 -96.67
N ALA A 254 16.04 -82.36 -96.49
CA ALA A 254 16.51 -81.79 -95.23
C ALA A 254 15.52 -80.74 -94.69
N PRO A 255 15.22 -80.73 -93.39
CA PRO A 255 14.43 -79.68 -92.76
C PRO A 255 15.06 -78.29 -92.95
N GLN A 256 14.25 -77.26 -93.19
CA GLN A 256 14.68 -75.87 -93.30
C GLN A 256 14.33 -75.09 -92.03
N LYS A 257 15.25 -74.26 -91.54
CA LYS A 257 15.05 -73.48 -90.31
C LYS A 257 14.17 -72.26 -90.56
N VAL A 258 13.14 -72.08 -89.75
CA VAL A 258 12.24 -70.92 -89.73
C VAL A 258 12.06 -70.45 -88.29
N GLY A 259 12.67 -69.31 -87.97
CA GLY A 259 12.78 -68.86 -86.58
C GLY A 259 13.48 -69.93 -85.72
N ASP A 260 12.79 -70.39 -84.68
CA ASP A 260 13.29 -71.44 -83.79
C ASP A 260 12.85 -72.86 -84.15
N LEU A 261 12.17 -73.03 -85.29
CA LEU A 261 11.63 -74.31 -85.75
C LEU A 261 12.41 -74.79 -86.96
N GLN A 262 12.37 -76.09 -87.20
CA GLN A 262 12.73 -76.64 -88.51
C GLN A 262 11.46 -77.20 -89.15
N VAL A 263 11.26 -76.89 -90.43
CA VAL A 263 10.06 -77.28 -91.16
C VAL A 263 10.49 -77.96 -92.45
N LEU A 264 9.89 -79.11 -92.73
CA LEU A 264 10.13 -79.91 -93.92
C LEU A 264 8.83 -80.03 -94.71
N LEU A 265 8.83 -79.57 -95.96
CA LEU A 265 7.71 -79.75 -96.87
C LEU A 265 7.71 -81.19 -97.43
N LYS A 266 6.68 -81.98 -97.12
CA LYS A 266 6.50 -83.35 -97.62
C LYS A 266 5.72 -83.37 -98.94
N SER A 267 4.64 -82.63 -99.01
CA SER A 267 3.81 -82.49 -100.22
C SER A 267 3.25 -81.08 -100.33
N ALA A 268 3.12 -80.60 -101.56
CA ALA A 268 2.45 -79.36 -101.92
C ALA A 268 1.54 -79.66 -103.11
N ASP A 269 0.25 -79.38 -102.97
CA ASP A 269 -0.75 -79.50 -104.01
C ASP A 269 -1.37 -78.11 -104.28
N PRO A 270 -0.81 -77.36 -105.25
CA PRO A 270 -1.32 -76.05 -105.62
C PRO A 270 -2.75 -76.08 -106.19
N LYS A 271 -3.22 -77.22 -106.73
CA LYS A 271 -4.56 -77.29 -107.35
C LYS A 271 -5.65 -77.42 -106.30
N HIS A 272 -5.37 -78.14 -105.22
CA HIS A 272 -6.31 -78.33 -104.12
C HIS A 272 -6.02 -77.44 -102.90
N ASN A 273 -5.02 -76.54 -103.00
CA ASN A 273 -4.55 -75.68 -101.92
C ASN A 273 -4.22 -76.45 -100.62
N ARG A 274 -3.67 -77.66 -100.78
CA ARG A 274 -3.29 -78.54 -99.66
C ARG A 274 -1.80 -78.73 -99.58
N TYR A 275 -1.29 -78.86 -98.36
CA TYR A 275 0.10 -79.20 -98.10
C TYR A 275 0.23 -80.16 -96.92
N THR A 276 1.34 -80.89 -96.90
CA THR A 276 1.77 -81.66 -95.75
C THR A 276 3.16 -81.19 -95.36
N ILE A 277 3.32 -80.79 -94.10
CA ILE A 277 4.60 -80.39 -93.52
C ILE A 277 4.92 -81.27 -92.31
N GLU A 278 6.20 -81.48 -92.07
CA GLU A 278 6.73 -82.01 -90.83
C GLU A 278 7.43 -80.87 -90.10
N VAL A 279 6.93 -80.53 -88.91
CA VAL A 279 7.51 -79.52 -88.04
C VAL A 279 8.35 -80.22 -86.98
N ILE A 280 9.58 -79.76 -86.83
CA ILE A 280 10.54 -80.28 -85.86
C ILE A 280 10.86 -79.16 -84.88
N ALA A 281 10.59 -79.43 -83.61
CA ALA A 281 10.84 -78.49 -82.53
C ALA A 281 11.10 -79.24 -81.22
N ASP A 282 12.10 -78.81 -80.45
CA ASP A 282 12.51 -79.43 -79.18
C ASP A 282 12.63 -80.96 -79.28
N ASP A 283 13.35 -81.45 -80.30
CA ASP A 283 13.57 -82.88 -80.61
C ASP A 283 12.30 -83.71 -80.89
N LYS A 284 11.13 -83.07 -80.98
CA LYS A 284 9.87 -83.70 -81.38
C LYS A 284 9.57 -83.41 -82.83
N ARG A 285 9.12 -84.43 -83.56
CA ARG A 285 8.62 -84.32 -84.93
C ARG A 285 7.10 -84.44 -84.91
N VAL A 286 6.43 -83.46 -85.50
CA VAL A 286 4.97 -83.45 -85.64
C VAL A 286 4.64 -83.29 -87.11
N GLU A 287 4.01 -84.30 -87.68
CA GLU A 287 3.47 -84.21 -89.04
C GLU A 287 2.10 -83.52 -89.02
N LYS A 288 1.91 -82.57 -89.93
CA LYS A 288 0.65 -81.86 -90.16
C LYS A 288 0.25 -82.15 -91.59
N LYS A 289 -0.64 -83.14 -91.72
CA LYS A 289 -1.08 -83.68 -93.01
C LYS A 289 -2.31 -82.97 -93.54
N ASP A 290 -2.36 -82.80 -94.87
CA ASP A 290 -3.50 -82.31 -95.65
C ASP A 290 -4.09 -80.96 -95.18
N LYS A 291 -3.21 -80.05 -94.73
CA LYS A 291 -3.57 -78.71 -94.27
C LYS A 291 -3.85 -77.75 -95.41
N SER A 292 -4.78 -76.82 -95.20
CA SER A 292 -5.20 -75.84 -96.19
C SER A 292 -4.42 -74.53 -96.06
N VAL A 293 -4.30 -73.75 -97.14
CA VAL A 293 -3.78 -72.37 -97.08
C VAL A 293 -4.61 -71.50 -96.13
N ASN A 294 -3.96 -70.48 -95.56
CA ASN A 294 -4.54 -69.52 -94.61
C ASN A 294 -5.16 -70.13 -93.34
N GLU A 295 -4.88 -71.41 -93.05
CA GLU A 295 -5.25 -72.06 -91.80
C GLU A 295 -4.07 -71.98 -90.81
N PRO A 296 -4.26 -71.45 -89.59
CA PRO A 296 -3.23 -71.47 -88.58
C PRO A 296 -2.97 -72.88 -88.07
N VAL A 297 -1.77 -73.38 -88.32
CA VAL A 297 -1.30 -74.65 -87.80
C VAL A 297 -0.64 -74.41 -86.45
N GLN A 298 -1.36 -74.74 -85.39
CA GLN A 298 -0.88 -74.58 -84.01
C GLN A 298 -0.01 -75.77 -83.55
N PHE A 299 1.04 -75.44 -82.82
CA PHE A 299 1.90 -76.39 -82.11
C PHE A 299 2.42 -75.77 -80.81
N LEU A 300 2.41 -76.57 -79.75
CA LEU A 300 2.86 -76.16 -78.42
C LEU A 300 4.28 -76.69 -78.19
N LEU A 301 5.20 -75.80 -77.87
CA LEU A 301 6.58 -76.16 -77.48
C LEU A 301 6.68 -76.22 -75.96
N ALA A 302 7.60 -77.04 -75.44
CA ALA A 302 7.76 -77.17 -73.99
C ALA A 302 8.20 -75.85 -73.33
N ARG A 303 8.93 -75.00 -74.06
CA ARG A 303 9.44 -73.71 -73.61
C ARG A 303 8.48 -72.52 -73.78
N ALA A 304 7.27 -72.74 -74.31
CA ALA A 304 6.36 -71.65 -74.63
C ALA A 304 5.01 -71.82 -73.93
N THR A 305 4.54 -70.75 -73.29
CA THR A 305 3.25 -70.73 -72.59
C THR A 305 2.06 -70.61 -73.56
N GLN A 306 2.31 -70.14 -74.78
CA GLN A 306 1.32 -70.07 -75.85
C GLN A 306 1.73 -70.96 -77.04
N PRO A 307 0.76 -71.49 -77.81
CA PRO A 307 1.05 -72.21 -79.04
C PRO A 307 1.68 -71.28 -80.07
N TYR A 308 2.74 -71.76 -80.71
CA TYR A 308 3.22 -71.19 -81.95
C TYR A 308 2.19 -71.46 -83.05
N GLU A 309 2.11 -70.54 -84.00
CA GLU A 309 1.24 -70.67 -85.16
C GLU A 309 2.07 -70.57 -86.44
N LEU A 310 1.87 -71.51 -87.34
CA LEU A 310 2.42 -71.45 -88.69
C LEU A 310 1.26 -71.27 -89.66
N VAL A 311 1.33 -70.24 -90.49
CA VAL A 311 0.33 -69.97 -91.52
C VAL A 311 1.02 -70.03 -92.88
N VAL A 312 0.50 -70.85 -93.78
CA VAL A 312 0.93 -70.87 -95.18
C VAL A 312 -0.05 -70.03 -95.99
N ASN A 313 0.44 -68.94 -96.58
CA ASN A 313 -0.39 -68.02 -97.36
C ASN A 313 -0.47 -68.41 -98.84
N ASP A 314 0.59 -69.03 -99.37
CA ASP A 314 0.69 -69.38 -100.79
C ASP A 314 1.40 -70.73 -100.99
N ILE A 315 0.92 -71.51 -101.96
CA ILE A 315 1.45 -72.83 -102.33
C ILE A 315 1.74 -72.84 -103.82
N LYS A 316 3.00 -73.13 -104.16
CA LYS A 316 3.49 -73.33 -105.52
C LYS A 316 3.97 -74.77 -105.67
N LYS A 317 4.33 -75.15 -106.91
CA LYS A 317 4.93 -76.45 -107.17
C LYS A 317 6.20 -76.59 -106.31
N ASP A 318 6.20 -77.56 -105.41
CA ASP A 318 7.30 -77.88 -104.48
C ASP A 318 7.76 -76.72 -103.58
N LEU A 319 6.89 -75.74 -103.31
CA LEU A 319 7.25 -74.54 -102.54
C LEU A 319 6.04 -74.01 -101.75
N ILE A 320 6.24 -73.63 -100.50
CA ILE A 320 5.25 -72.93 -99.68
C ILE A 320 5.82 -71.61 -99.16
N VAL A 321 4.95 -70.59 -99.04
CA VAL A 321 5.29 -69.28 -98.49
C VAL A 321 4.32 -68.97 -97.35
N GLY A 322 4.85 -68.48 -96.24
CA GLY A 322 4.06 -68.24 -95.05
C GLY A 322 4.85 -67.52 -93.97
N TYR A 323 4.30 -67.51 -92.76
CA TYR A 323 4.97 -66.97 -91.58
C TYR A 323 4.74 -67.87 -90.37
N VAL A 324 5.67 -67.79 -89.43
CA VAL A 324 5.56 -68.38 -88.09
C VAL A 324 5.38 -67.25 -87.09
N ALA A 325 4.33 -67.32 -86.29
CA ALA A 325 4.09 -66.46 -85.15
C ALA A 325 4.56 -67.17 -83.87
N ALA A 326 5.70 -66.73 -83.35
CA ALA A 326 6.28 -67.22 -82.10
C ALA A 326 5.83 -66.32 -80.94
N PRO A 327 5.45 -66.87 -79.77
CA PRO A 327 5.18 -66.04 -78.60
C PRO A 327 6.45 -65.30 -78.16
N LYS A 328 6.30 -64.01 -77.84
CA LYS A 328 7.42 -63.16 -77.40
C LYS A 328 7.90 -63.51 -75.99
N VAL A 329 6.99 -63.92 -75.11
CA VAL A 329 7.33 -64.46 -73.79
C VAL A 329 7.51 -65.97 -73.90
N GLN A 330 8.74 -66.43 -73.71
CA GLN A 330 9.10 -67.84 -73.61
C GLN A 330 9.59 -68.10 -72.18
N GLN A 331 9.30 -69.28 -71.63
CA GLN A 331 9.86 -69.63 -70.32
C GLN A 331 11.38 -69.73 -70.46
N ALA A 332 12.11 -68.93 -69.69
CA ALA A 332 13.55 -69.09 -69.59
C ALA A 332 13.84 -70.52 -69.09
N ARG A 333 14.77 -71.23 -69.73
CA ARG A 333 15.27 -72.51 -69.22
C ARG A 333 15.72 -72.28 -67.78
N GLY A 334 15.01 -72.86 -66.81
CA GLY A 334 15.53 -72.99 -65.46
C GLY A 334 16.85 -73.73 -65.56
N GLN A 335 17.94 -73.06 -65.17
CA GLN A 335 19.13 -73.71 -64.66
C GLN A 335 18.98 -73.83 -63.15
#